data_AF-A0A6M2C241-F1
#
_entry.id   AF-A0A6M2C241-F1
#
_cell.length_a   1.000
_cell.length_b   1.000
_cell.length_c   1.000
_cell.angle_alpha   90.00
_cell.angle_beta   90.00
_cell.angle_gamma   90.00
#
_symmetry.space_group_name_H-M   'P 1'
#
loop_
_entity.id
_entity.type
_entity.pdbx_description
1 polymer ?
#
loop_
_entity_poly.entity_id
_entity_poly.type
_entity_poly.pdbx_seq_one_letter_code
_entity_poly.pdbx_strand_id
1 'polypeptide(L)'
;MKKFTLELFTTIIGIGSASGLFFQDNFIYLIGDNSGFLYEYNITNTSFNKHPLLENPSQNIPKKDKPDFESLTHFEDTLYIFGSGSTEKRNAMIEFDLKTRKKSTTNNLVDLYAVMQSFGYINPKDFNLEGAIYNGENWYFFNRGNGSSNKNVVFTLHAKKLNEEFSLLSNDYKLPKIKGVRTSFTDAILVDNKIYFLATAENTTSTYDDGEVLGSIIGRIDLESMKIDFTKKISPTNKFEGLTVFSKNEDQVQFLLCEDKDTDTLESTIYKLSLDLR
;
A
#
# COMPACT_ATOMS: atom_id res chain seq x y z
N MET A 1 -6.05 -20.19 -16.47
CA MET A 1 -5.20 -19.18 -15.79
C MET A 1 -5.64 -17.82 -16.27
N LYS A 2 -5.90 -16.87 -15.37
CA LYS A 2 -6.28 -15.50 -15.75
C LYS A 2 -5.17 -14.87 -16.59
N LYS A 3 -5.54 -14.31 -17.74
CA LYS A 3 -4.63 -13.55 -18.59
C LYS A 3 -4.50 -12.13 -18.02
N PHE A 4 -3.34 -11.53 -18.26
CA PHE A 4 -3.11 -10.13 -17.89
C PHE A 4 -2.25 -9.44 -18.93
N THR A 5 -2.35 -8.12 -19.00
CA THR A 5 -1.37 -7.24 -19.66
C THR A 5 -0.86 -6.22 -18.66
N LEU A 6 0.43 -5.89 -18.76
CA LEU A 6 1.07 -4.86 -17.96
C LEU A 6 1.75 -3.90 -18.92
N GLU A 7 1.36 -2.63 -18.89
CA GLU A 7 1.89 -1.60 -19.78
C GLU A 7 2.26 -0.34 -19.00
N LEU A 8 3.27 0.37 -19.48
CA LEU A 8 3.57 1.72 -19.00
C LEU A 8 2.35 2.60 -19.27
N PHE A 9 1.86 3.27 -18.23
CA PHE A 9 0.72 4.19 -18.32
C PHE A 9 1.19 5.65 -18.44
N THR A 10 2.01 6.10 -17.48
CA THR A 10 2.62 7.43 -17.51
C THR A 10 3.84 7.49 -16.58
N THR A 11 4.67 8.51 -16.76
CA THR A 11 5.77 8.85 -15.85
C THR A 11 5.52 10.25 -15.28
N ILE A 12 5.55 10.36 -13.96
CA ILE A 12 5.29 11.60 -13.23
C ILE A 12 6.60 12.12 -12.65
N ILE A 13 7.02 13.30 -13.08
CA ILE A 13 8.21 13.98 -12.55
C ILE A 13 7.85 14.73 -11.27
N GLY A 14 8.74 14.67 -10.28
CA GLY A 14 8.62 15.38 -9.00
C GLY A 14 8.19 14.52 -7.82
N ILE A 15 8.07 13.20 -7.99
CA ILE A 15 7.69 12.22 -6.95
C ILE A 15 8.76 11.13 -6.90
N GLY A 16 9.48 11.00 -5.78
CA GLY A 16 10.39 9.87 -5.54
C GLY A 16 9.71 8.80 -4.69
N SER A 17 10.19 7.55 -4.80
CA SER A 17 9.83 6.42 -3.94
C SER A 17 8.33 6.29 -3.66
N ALA A 18 7.51 6.19 -4.72
CA ALA A 18 6.07 6.11 -4.57
C ALA A 18 5.65 4.77 -3.96
N SER A 19 5.04 4.86 -2.77
CA SER A 19 4.71 3.75 -1.86
C SER A 19 3.21 3.56 -1.63
N GLY A 20 2.39 4.15 -2.50
CA GLY A 20 0.94 4.05 -2.43
C GLY A 20 0.26 5.01 -3.39
N LEU A 21 -0.88 4.61 -3.94
CA LEU A 21 -1.62 5.44 -4.88
C LEU A 21 -3.14 5.24 -4.81
N PHE A 22 -3.88 6.29 -5.11
CA PHE A 22 -5.33 6.30 -5.16
C PHE A 22 -5.80 7.05 -6.40
N PHE A 23 -6.74 6.49 -7.16
CA PHE A 23 -7.30 7.14 -8.34
C PHE A 23 -8.78 7.48 -8.16
N GLN A 24 -9.14 8.74 -8.46
CA GLN A 24 -10.52 9.21 -8.50
C GLN A 24 -10.65 10.40 -9.46
N ASP A 25 -11.69 10.42 -10.29
CA ASP A 25 -12.08 11.58 -11.12
C ASP A 25 -10.94 12.17 -11.98
N ASN A 26 -10.12 11.31 -12.60
CA ASN A 26 -8.91 11.66 -13.37
C ASN A 26 -7.74 12.19 -12.54
N PHE A 27 -7.80 12.13 -11.22
CA PHE A 27 -6.68 12.44 -10.34
C PHE A 27 -6.06 11.15 -9.81
N ILE A 28 -4.74 11.06 -9.87
CA ILE A 28 -3.94 10.10 -9.12
C ILE A 28 -3.36 10.83 -7.93
N TYR A 29 -3.70 10.39 -6.73
CA TYR A 29 -3.07 10.77 -5.48
C TYR A 29 -1.95 9.78 -5.17
N LEU A 30 -0.77 10.27 -4.82
CA LEU A 30 0.37 9.43 -4.47
C LEU A 30 1.00 9.86 -3.15
N ILE A 31 1.50 8.89 -2.42
CA ILE A 31 2.41 9.09 -1.29
C ILE A 31 3.79 8.53 -1.67
N GLY A 32 4.81 8.97 -0.94
CA GLY A 32 6.13 8.37 -1.01
C GLY A 32 6.71 8.20 0.38
N ASP A 33 7.46 7.13 0.58
CA ASP A 33 7.98 6.72 1.89
C ASP A 33 8.85 7.81 2.55
N ASN A 34 9.60 8.54 1.73
CA ASN A 34 10.56 9.57 2.09
C ASN A 34 10.02 11.00 1.90
N SER A 35 8.69 11.16 1.82
CA SER A 35 8.03 12.42 1.50
C SER A 35 7.06 12.88 2.59
N GLY A 36 7.10 14.18 2.90
CA GLY A 36 6.12 14.87 3.75
C GLY A 36 4.91 15.42 3.00
N PHE A 37 4.70 15.03 1.73
CA PHE A 37 3.64 15.50 0.86
C PHE A 37 2.76 14.37 0.34
N LEU A 38 1.47 14.68 0.16
CA LEU A 38 0.57 13.96 -0.73
C LEU A 38 0.64 14.64 -2.10
N TYR A 39 0.95 13.86 -3.13
CA TYR A 39 1.00 14.34 -4.50
C TYR A 39 -0.33 14.14 -5.16
N GLU A 40 -0.71 15.07 -6.03
CA GLU A 40 -1.91 14.98 -6.84
C GLU A 40 -1.55 15.26 -8.29
N TYR A 41 -1.87 14.31 -9.17
CA TYR A 41 -1.59 14.38 -10.59
C TYR A 41 -2.86 14.20 -11.41
N ASN A 42 -3.18 15.15 -12.29
CA ASN A 42 -4.34 15.04 -13.18
C ASN A 42 -3.93 14.39 -14.50
N ILE A 43 -4.52 13.24 -14.85
CA ILE A 43 -4.14 12.49 -16.05
C ILE A 43 -4.62 13.14 -17.36
N THR A 44 -5.58 14.06 -17.30
CA THR A 44 -6.19 14.69 -18.49
C THR A 44 -5.40 15.91 -18.94
N ASN A 45 -5.02 16.78 -18.01
CA ASN A 45 -4.30 18.03 -18.31
C ASN A 45 -2.85 18.05 -17.79
N THR A 46 -2.40 16.95 -17.19
CA THR A 46 -1.03 16.77 -16.65
C THR A 46 -0.63 17.74 -15.55
N SER A 47 -1.60 18.39 -14.88
CA SER A 47 -1.32 19.26 -13.74
C SER A 47 -0.84 18.45 -12.53
N PHE A 48 0.03 19.06 -11.74
CA PHE A 48 0.70 18.43 -10.61
C PHE A 48 0.72 19.36 -9.41
N ASN A 49 0.17 18.91 -8.28
CA ASN A 49 0.14 19.64 -7.02
C ASN A 49 0.78 18.80 -5.90
N LYS A 50 1.26 19.51 -4.88
CA LYS A 50 1.76 18.92 -3.63
C LYS A 50 0.97 19.48 -2.47
N HIS A 51 0.44 18.59 -1.64
CA HIS A 51 -0.32 18.94 -0.46
C HIS A 51 0.49 18.56 0.79
N PRO A 52 0.73 19.51 1.73
CA PRO A 52 1.54 19.24 2.91
C PRO A 52 0.83 18.27 3.87
N LEU A 53 1.52 17.19 4.24
CA LEU A 53 1.07 16.22 5.25
C LEU A 53 1.71 16.48 6.62
N LEU A 54 2.92 17.04 6.62
CA LEU A 54 3.67 17.42 7.82
C LEU A 54 3.70 18.94 7.98
N GLU A 55 4.07 19.41 9.17
CA GLU A 55 4.21 20.84 9.46
C GLU A 55 5.34 21.49 8.61
N ASN A 56 6.47 20.81 8.50
CA ASN A 56 7.63 21.23 7.70
C ASN A 56 7.91 20.15 6.64
N PRO A 57 7.09 20.06 5.58
CA PRO A 57 7.16 18.98 4.62
C PRO A 57 8.37 19.16 3.69
N SER A 58 9.07 18.06 3.44
CA SER A 58 10.17 17.99 2.47
C SER A 58 10.10 16.67 1.70
N GLN A 59 10.91 16.56 0.65
CA GLN A 59 11.10 15.33 -0.12
C GLN A 59 12.48 14.76 0.16
N ASN A 60 12.68 13.46 -0.10
CA ASN A 60 13.93 12.76 0.20
C ASN A 60 14.34 12.93 1.68
N ILE A 61 13.36 12.81 2.58
CA ILE A 61 13.59 12.85 4.02
C ILE A 61 14.52 11.67 4.38
N PRO A 62 15.62 11.90 5.12
CA PRO A 62 16.55 10.85 5.47
C PRO A 62 15.86 9.64 6.14
N LYS A 63 16.32 8.42 5.86
CA LYS A 63 15.72 7.15 6.32
C LYS A 63 15.43 7.08 7.83
N LYS A 64 16.24 7.74 8.66
CA LYS A 64 16.08 7.82 10.13
C LYS A 64 14.99 8.79 10.61
N ASP A 65 14.55 9.68 9.73
CA ASP A 65 13.61 10.77 10.01
C ASP A 65 12.32 10.66 9.17
N LYS A 66 12.29 9.81 8.13
CA LYS A 66 11.13 9.67 7.26
C LYS A 66 9.89 9.18 8.03
N PRO A 67 8.70 9.75 7.74
CA PRO A 67 7.44 9.29 8.31
C PRO A 67 7.06 7.88 7.81
N ASP A 68 7.63 7.45 6.68
CA ASP A 68 7.45 6.11 6.12
C ASP A 68 5.98 5.86 5.82
N PHE A 69 5.37 6.77 5.04
CA PHE A 69 4.01 6.56 4.59
C PHE A 69 4.02 5.46 3.54
N GLU A 70 3.48 4.30 3.90
CA GLU A 70 3.55 3.05 3.11
C GLU A 70 2.15 2.48 2.82
N SER A 71 1.08 3.15 3.26
CA SER A 71 -0.28 2.68 2.97
C SER A 71 -1.27 3.81 2.82
N LEU A 72 -2.17 3.64 1.86
CA LEU A 72 -3.14 4.62 1.45
C LEU A 72 -4.50 3.97 1.22
N THR A 73 -5.56 4.46 1.85
CA THR A 73 -6.94 4.04 1.55
C THR A 73 -7.88 5.22 1.64
N HIS A 74 -9.02 5.15 0.98
CA HIS A 74 -10.07 6.17 1.09
C HIS A 74 -11.38 5.56 1.60
N PHE A 75 -12.21 6.40 2.19
CA PHE A 75 -13.63 6.14 2.38
C PHE A 75 -14.38 7.47 2.29
N GLU A 76 -15.39 7.52 1.42
CA GLU A 76 -16.09 8.76 1.07
C GLU A 76 -15.08 9.86 0.67
N ASP A 77 -15.13 11.03 1.31
CA ASP A 77 -14.28 12.18 1.00
C ASP A 77 -12.96 12.21 1.78
N THR A 78 -12.65 11.15 2.53
CA THR A 78 -11.45 11.10 3.39
C THR A 78 -10.44 10.10 2.85
N LEU A 79 -9.21 10.56 2.68
CA LEU A 79 -8.04 9.74 2.39
C LEU A 79 -7.25 9.54 3.68
N TYR A 80 -6.98 8.28 4.03
CA TYR A 80 -6.24 7.84 5.20
C TYR A 80 -4.86 7.37 4.78
N ILE A 81 -3.83 7.99 5.34
CA ILE A 81 -2.42 7.77 5.00
C ILE A 81 -1.72 7.24 6.24
N PHE A 82 -1.10 6.07 6.16
CA PHE A 82 -0.52 5.39 7.32
C PHE A 82 1.00 5.34 7.22
N GLY A 83 1.66 5.68 8.33
CA GLY A 83 3.03 5.29 8.56
C GLY A 83 3.12 3.78 8.78
N SER A 84 4.24 3.18 8.37
CA SER A 84 4.44 1.73 8.37
C SER A 84 4.48 1.05 9.74
N GLY A 85 4.67 1.83 10.82
CA GLY A 85 4.77 1.31 12.18
C GLY A 85 6.05 0.57 12.53
N SER A 86 7.04 0.53 11.63
CA SER A 86 8.33 -0.15 11.85
C SER A 86 9.26 0.55 12.84
N THR A 87 8.99 1.83 13.17
CA THR A 87 9.67 2.58 14.23
C THR A 87 8.71 3.54 14.93
N GLU A 88 9.09 4.08 16.09
CA GLU A 88 8.27 5.04 16.85
C GLU A 88 7.83 6.28 16.05
N LYS A 89 8.65 6.73 15.09
CA LYS A 89 8.33 7.88 14.23
C LYS A 89 7.32 7.57 13.12
N ARG A 90 7.01 6.28 12.90
CA ARG A 90 6.20 5.76 11.80
C ARG A 90 4.82 5.29 12.26
N ASN A 91 4.41 5.66 13.48
CA ASN A 91 3.14 5.28 14.10
C ASN A 91 2.03 6.33 13.90
N ALA A 92 2.08 7.13 12.83
CA ALA A 92 1.10 8.18 12.56
C ALA A 92 0.12 7.76 11.46
N MET A 93 -1.13 8.20 11.57
CA MET A 93 -2.07 8.21 10.46
C MET A 93 -2.56 9.62 10.21
N ILE A 94 -2.62 10.01 8.93
CA ILE A 94 -3.11 11.32 8.50
C ILE A 94 -4.44 11.14 7.80
N GLU A 95 -5.41 11.99 8.16
CA GLU A 95 -6.65 12.15 7.43
C GLU A 95 -6.54 13.37 6.53
N PHE A 96 -6.81 13.19 5.24
CA PHE A 96 -6.81 14.23 4.22
C PHE A 96 -8.19 14.32 3.59
N ASP A 97 -8.77 15.52 3.59
CA ASP A 97 -10.09 15.77 3.04
C ASP A 97 -9.97 16.09 1.53
N LEU A 98 -10.57 15.24 0.69
CA LEU A 98 -10.50 15.32 -0.77
C LEU A 98 -11.28 16.53 -1.34
N LYS A 99 -12.30 17.03 -0.63
CA LYS A 99 -13.12 18.17 -1.05
C LYS A 99 -12.37 19.49 -0.86
N THR A 100 -11.82 19.69 0.33
CA THR A 100 -11.08 20.90 0.71
C THR A 100 -9.62 20.85 0.31
N ARG A 101 -9.11 19.65 -0.03
CA ARG A 101 -7.72 19.35 -0.40
C ARG A 101 -6.74 19.77 0.69
N LYS A 102 -7.09 19.41 1.93
CA LYS A 102 -6.29 19.76 3.11
C LYS A 102 -6.20 18.58 4.06
N LYS A 103 -5.05 18.50 4.73
CA LYS A 103 -4.91 17.69 5.93
C LYS A 103 -5.94 18.13 6.97
N SER A 104 -6.72 17.17 7.47
CA SER A 104 -7.70 17.34 8.53
C SER A 104 -7.07 17.11 9.91
N THR A 105 -6.45 15.94 10.12
CA THR A 105 -5.88 15.56 11.42
C THR A 105 -4.69 14.61 11.29
N THR A 106 -3.94 14.46 12.39
CA THR A 106 -2.95 13.40 12.58
C THR A 106 -3.28 12.62 13.84
N ASN A 107 -3.43 11.31 13.68
CA ASN A 107 -3.73 10.36 14.75
C ASN A 107 -2.46 9.57 15.12
N ASN A 108 -2.30 9.29 16.40
CA ASN A 108 -1.24 8.41 16.90
C ASN A 108 -1.77 6.96 16.98
N LEU A 109 -1.07 6.02 16.34
CA LEU A 109 -1.43 4.61 16.23
C LEU A 109 -0.56 3.69 17.07
N VAL A 110 0.29 4.21 17.98
CA VAL A 110 1.18 3.40 18.84
C VAL A 110 0.43 2.24 19.51
N ASP A 111 -0.70 2.52 20.17
CA ASP A 111 -1.45 1.50 20.91
C ASP A 111 -2.11 0.49 19.97
N LEU A 112 -2.67 0.96 18.86
CA LEU A 112 -3.28 0.10 17.84
C LEU A 112 -2.24 -0.87 17.25
N TYR A 113 -1.08 -0.36 16.85
CA TYR A 113 -0.01 -1.16 16.28
C TYR A 113 0.56 -2.15 17.29
N ALA A 114 0.68 -1.78 18.58
CA ALA A 114 1.07 -2.71 19.63
C ALA A 114 0.07 -3.87 19.80
N VAL A 115 -1.23 -3.57 19.73
CA VAL A 115 -2.28 -4.61 19.75
C VAL A 115 -2.17 -5.53 18.52
N MET A 116 -1.98 -4.98 17.32
CA MET A 116 -1.79 -5.76 16.09
C MET A 116 -0.55 -6.66 16.16
N GLN A 117 0.59 -6.14 16.64
CA GLN A 117 1.82 -6.90 16.85
C GLN A 117 1.58 -8.10 17.77
N SER A 118 0.87 -7.89 18.88
CA SER A 118 0.52 -8.96 19.83
C SER A 118 -0.38 -10.03 19.19
N PHE A 119 -1.48 -9.64 18.56
CA PHE A 119 -2.44 -10.56 17.94
C PHE A 119 -1.90 -11.30 16.69
N GLY A 120 -0.97 -10.68 15.95
CA GLY A 120 -0.27 -11.31 14.84
C GLY A 120 0.92 -12.17 15.27
N TYR A 121 1.28 -12.15 16.57
CA TYR A 121 2.51 -12.71 17.09
C TYR A 121 3.73 -12.23 16.29
N ILE A 122 3.77 -10.94 15.96
CA ILE A 122 4.82 -10.30 15.15
C ILE A 122 5.78 -9.60 16.10
N ASN A 123 7.08 -9.84 15.95
CA ASN A 123 8.08 -9.10 16.70
C ASN A 123 7.98 -7.61 16.29
N PRO A 124 8.08 -6.65 17.23
CA PRO A 124 8.05 -5.23 16.87
C PRO A 124 9.05 -4.83 15.77
N LYS A 125 10.20 -5.51 15.67
CA LYS A 125 11.19 -5.27 14.61
C LYS A 125 10.78 -5.81 13.23
N ASP A 126 9.85 -6.76 13.19
CA ASP A 126 9.32 -7.38 11.98
C ASP A 126 7.98 -6.76 11.55
N PHE A 127 7.41 -5.83 12.34
CA PHE A 127 6.14 -5.16 12.00
C PHE A 127 6.38 -4.05 10.99
N ASN A 128 5.69 -4.13 9.86
CA ASN A 128 5.79 -3.15 8.78
C ASN A 128 4.51 -3.20 7.94
N LEU A 129 3.66 -2.19 8.07
CA LEU A 129 2.40 -2.07 7.36
C LEU A 129 2.64 -1.52 5.95
N GLU A 130 2.15 -2.23 4.94
CA GLU A 130 2.27 -1.82 3.53
C GLU A 130 0.97 -2.06 2.75
N GLY A 131 -0.16 -1.92 3.42
CA GLY A 131 -1.45 -1.92 2.75
C GLY A 131 -2.56 -1.68 3.75
N ALA A 132 -3.54 -0.90 3.33
CA ALA A 132 -4.72 -0.60 4.12
C ALA A 132 -5.96 -0.61 3.23
N ILE A 133 -7.07 -1.09 3.75
CA ILE A 133 -8.38 -1.01 3.12
C ILE A 133 -9.37 -0.60 4.20
N TYR A 134 -10.29 0.31 3.86
CA TYR A 134 -11.43 0.61 4.71
C TYR A 134 -12.72 0.61 3.88
N ASN A 135 -13.74 -0.09 4.36
CA ASN A 135 -15.03 -0.19 3.67
C ASN A 135 -16.18 0.52 4.40
N GLY A 136 -15.88 1.33 5.41
CA GLY A 136 -16.88 2.03 6.24
C GLY A 136 -17.30 1.28 7.50
N GLU A 137 -16.95 0.00 7.61
CA GLU A 137 -17.26 -0.84 8.77
C GLU A 137 -16.04 -1.61 9.27
N ASN A 138 -15.18 -2.05 8.34
CA ASN A 138 -14.04 -2.89 8.62
C ASN A 138 -12.77 -2.31 8.01
N TRP A 139 -11.69 -2.34 8.79
CA TRP A 139 -10.34 -2.07 8.34
C TRP A 139 -9.61 -3.37 8.05
N TYR A 140 -8.83 -3.39 6.97
CA TYR A 140 -7.93 -4.48 6.65
C TYR A 140 -6.52 -3.92 6.52
N PHE A 141 -5.58 -4.46 7.29
CA PHE A 141 -4.19 -4.01 7.32
C PHE A 141 -3.25 -5.14 6.92
N PHE A 142 -2.30 -4.84 6.04
CA PHE A 142 -1.43 -5.84 5.43
C PHE A 142 0.00 -5.66 5.95
N ASN A 143 0.41 -6.56 6.84
CA ASN A 143 1.79 -6.60 7.31
C ASN A 143 2.69 -7.29 6.28
N ARG A 144 3.76 -6.61 5.88
CA ARG A 144 4.82 -7.12 5.01
C ARG A 144 5.65 -8.17 5.76
N GLY A 145 5.74 -9.37 5.20
CA GLY A 145 6.54 -10.47 5.76
C GLY A 145 8.01 -10.47 5.35
N ASN A 146 8.71 -9.34 5.30
CA ASN A 146 10.15 -9.26 4.97
C ASN A 146 11.07 -9.41 6.18
N GLY A 147 10.52 -9.35 7.40
CA GLY A 147 11.26 -9.64 8.63
C GLY A 147 11.68 -11.11 8.77
N SER A 148 12.48 -11.40 9.79
CA SER A 148 13.05 -12.74 10.01
C SER A 148 12.00 -13.85 10.13
N SER A 149 10.83 -13.52 10.68
CA SER A 149 9.70 -14.44 10.84
C SER A 149 8.89 -14.68 9.54
N ASN A 150 9.14 -13.92 8.47
CA ASN A 150 8.46 -13.99 7.18
C ASN A 150 6.91 -13.96 7.26
N LYS A 151 6.38 -13.15 8.18
CA LYS A 151 4.95 -13.09 8.51
C LYS A 151 4.17 -12.12 7.64
N ASN A 152 3.57 -12.65 6.59
CA ASN A 152 2.53 -11.94 5.85
C ASN A 152 1.21 -12.11 6.57
N VAL A 153 0.67 -11.02 7.11
CA VAL A 153 -0.54 -11.05 7.94
C VAL A 153 -1.54 -10.04 7.40
N VAL A 154 -2.80 -10.46 7.29
CA VAL A 154 -3.92 -9.53 7.14
C VAL A 154 -4.63 -9.43 8.48
N PHE A 155 -4.67 -8.23 9.04
CA PHE A 155 -5.48 -7.93 10.21
C PHE A 155 -6.84 -7.42 9.76
N THR A 156 -7.91 -7.91 10.38
CA THR A 156 -9.27 -7.40 10.16
C THR A 156 -9.78 -6.78 11.45
N LEU A 157 -10.12 -5.49 11.41
CA LEU A 157 -10.71 -4.77 12.52
C LEU A 157 -12.13 -4.37 12.19
N HIS A 158 -13.08 -4.78 13.01
CA HIS A 158 -14.45 -4.28 12.93
C HIS A 158 -14.56 -3.00 13.75
N ALA A 159 -14.51 -1.84 13.10
CA ALA A 159 -14.56 -0.53 13.72
C ALA A 159 -14.87 0.56 12.69
N LYS A 160 -15.76 1.50 13.04
CA LYS A 160 -16.02 2.68 12.21
C LYS A 160 -14.92 3.73 12.32
N LYS A 161 -14.24 3.79 13.47
CA LYS A 161 -13.06 4.62 13.70
C LYS A 161 -12.03 3.84 14.50
N LEU A 162 -10.76 4.08 14.21
CA LEU A 162 -9.65 3.37 14.85
C LEU A 162 -9.42 3.73 16.33
N ASN A 163 -10.10 4.77 16.83
CA ASN A 163 -10.07 5.18 18.24
C ASN A 163 -11.29 4.70 19.04
N GLU A 164 -12.19 3.93 18.42
CA GLU A 164 -13.34 3.31 19.07
C GLU A 164 -13.03 1.86 19.48
N GLU A 165 -13.95 1.22 20.21
CA GLU A 165 -13.85 -0.21 20.49
C GLU A 165 -13.88 -1.01 19.18
N PHE A 166 -13.00 -2.01 19.09
CA PHE A 166 -12.88 -2.85 17.90
C PHE A 166 -12.77 -4.32 18.29
N SER A 167 -13.20 -5.19 17.37
CA SER A 167 -12.76 -6.59 17.38
C SER A 167 -11.64 -6.76 16.36
N LEU A 168 -10.66 -7.62 16.67
CA LEU A 168 -9.48 -7.84 15.84
C LEU A 168 -9.32 -9.32 15.53
N LEU A 169 -9.11 -9.63 14.25
CA LEU A 169 -8.70 -10.94 13.75
C LEU A 169 -7.37 -10.81 13.00
N SER A 170 -6.58 -11.88 12.99
CA SER A 170 -5.33 -11.99 12.23
C SER A 170 -5.34 -13.25 11.37
N ASN A 171 -4.99 -13.10 10.09
CA ASN A 171 -4.88 -14.18 9.12
C ASN A 171 -3.46 -14.22 8.56
N ASP A 172 -2.74 -15.29 8.86
CA ASP A 172 -1.38 -15.52 8.35
C ASP A 172 -1.43 -16.15 6.95
N TYR A 173 -0.63 -15.62 6.03
CA TYR A 173 -0.55 -16.08 4.65
C TYR A 173 0.83 -16.60 4.28
N LYS A 174 0.86 -17.80 3.70
CA LYS A 174 2.06 -18.34 3.04
C LYS A 174 2.01 -18.01 1.55
N LEU A 175 2.36 -16.78 1.20
CA LEU A 175 2.42 -16.29 -0.18
C LEU A 175 3.43 -17.08 -1.04
N PRO A 176 3.36 -17.09 -2.39
CA PRO A 176 4.27 -17.88 -3.21
C PRO A 176 5.72 -17.38 -3.15
N LYS A 177 6.63 -18.14 -3.77
CA LYS A 177 8.04 -17.76 -3.88
C LYS A 177 8.39 -17.39 -5.32
N ILE A 178 9.29 -16.43 -5.51
CA ILE A 178 9.96 -16.15 -6.78
C ILE A 178 11.46 -16.40 -6.58
N LYS A 179 12.05 -17.25 -7.43
CA LYS A 179 13.47 -17.66 -7.31
C LYS A 179 13.88 -18.11 -5.89
N GLY A 180 12.96 -18.75 -5.15
CA GLY A 180 13.21 -19.25 -3.80
C GLY A 180 12.94 -18.28 -2.65
N VAL A 181 12.73 -16.99 -2.94
CA VAL A 181 12.41 -15.93 -1.95
C VAL A 181 10.89 -15.77 -1.83
N ARG A 182 10.39 -15.65 -0.60
CA ARG A 182 8.95 -15.48 -0.31
C ARG A 182 8.53 -14.08 -0.74
N THR A 183 7.40 -13.96 -1.45
CA THR A 183 6.81 -12.64 -1.70
C THR A 183 6.14 -12.11 -0.44
N SER A 184 6.17 -10.80 -0.23
CA SER A 184 5.52 -10.14 0.88
C SER A 184 4.55 -9.06 0.42
N PHE A 185 3.46 -8.82 1.15
CA PHE A 185 2.46 -7.80 0.79
C PHE A 185 3.11 -6.42 0.64
N THR A 186 2.66 -5.67 -0.37
CA THR A 186 3.13 -4.31 -0.67
C THR A 186 2.01 -3.33 -1.02
N ASP A 187 0.80 -3.80 -1.33
CA ASP A 187 -0.44 -3.00 -1.28
C ASP A 187 -1.66 -3.91 -1.44
N ALA A 188 -2.87 -3.40 -1.17
CA ALA A 188 -4.12 -4.08 -1.46
C ALA A 188 -5.31 -3.14 -1.66
N ILE A 189 -6.28 -3.59 -2.45
CA ILE A 189 -7.55 -2.89 -2.67
C ILE A 189 -8.74 -3.85 -2.66
N LEU A 190 -9.87 -3.39 -2.12
CA LEU A 190 -11.13 -4.11 -2.17
C LEU A 190 -11.89 -3.79 -3.46
N VAL A 191 -12.28 -4.83 -4.20
CA VAL A 191 -13.14 -4.74 -5.37
C VAL A 191 -14.27 -5.74 -5.20
N ASP A 192 -15.49 -5.23 -5.02
CA ASP A 192 -16.65 -6.01 -4.56
C ASP A 192 -16.31 -6.78 -3.27
N ASN A 193 -16.49 -8.11 -3.25
CA ASN A 193 -16.19 -8.97 -2.11
C ASN A 193 -14.81 -9.65 -2.23
N LYS A 194 -13.87 -9.01 -2.95
CA LYS A 194 -12.55 -9.58 -3.24
C LYS A 194 -11.45 -8.57 -2.97
N ILE A 195 -10.48 -8.97 -2.15
CA ILE A 195 -9.25 -8.20 -1.93
C ILE A 195 -8.28 -8.57 -3.04
N TYR A 196 -7.92 -7.62 -3.89
CA TYR A 196 -6.76 -7.75 -4.77
C TYR A 196 -5.53 -7.21 -4.05
N PHE A 197 -4.42 -7.91 -4.13
CA PHE A 197 -3.20 -7.52 -3.42
C PHE A 197 -1.97 -7.62 -4.31
N LEU A 198 -1.01 -6.74 -4.08
CA LEU A 198 0.34 -6.85 -4.57
C LEU A 198 1.22 -7.55 -3.54
N ALA A 199 2.21 -8.27 -4.05
CA ALA A 199 3.30 -8.74 -3.21
C ALA A 199 4.60 -8.84 -4.01
N THR A 200 5.72 -8.50 -3.39
CA THR A 200 7.04 -8.47 -4.02
C THR A 200 8.00 -9.42 -3.31
N ALA A 201 8.81 -10.13 -4.09
CA ALA A 201 9.91 -10.93 -3.54
C ALA A 201 11.18 -10.08 -3.52
N GLU A 202 11.62 -9.70 -2.32
CA GLU A 202 12.86 -8.96 -2.10
C GLU A 202 13.84 -9.83 -1.33
N ASN A 203 15.06 -9.95 -1.86
CA ASN A 203 16.08 -10.79 -1.27
C ASN A 203 16.79 -10.07 -0.11
N THR A 204 16.05 -9.86 0.97
CA THR A 204 16.51 -9.29 2.24
C THR A 204 15.84 -10.05 3.38
N THR A 205 16.45 -9.98 4.56
CA THR A 205 15.86 -10.48 5.82
C THR A 205 15.63 -9.36 6.82
N SER A 206 15.76 -8.10 6.38
CA SER A 206 15.67 -6.89 7.18
C SER A 206 14.41 -6.12 6.78
N THR A 207 13.65 -5.65 7.76
CA THR A 207 12.57 -4.66 7.55
C THR A 207 13.12 -3.24 7.35
N TYR A 208 14.42 -3.05 7.58
CA TYR A 208 15.09 -1.78 7.45
C TYR A 208 15.90 -1.65 6.16
N ASP A 209 16.53 -2.72 5.66
CA ASP A 209 17.43 -2.65 4.51
C ASP A 209 16.76 -3.13 3.22
N ASP A 210 17.03 -2.40 2.14
CA ASP A 210 16.44 -2.66 0.82
C ASP A 210 17.17 -3.85 0.17
N GLY A 211 16.40 -4.80 -0.35
CA GLY A 211 16.90 -6.05 -0.93
C GLY A 211 16.84 -6.06 -2.46
N GLU A 212 17.51 -7.03 -3.09
CA GLU A 212 17.34 -7.23 -4.54
C GLU A 212 15.89 -7.63 -4.86
N VAL A 213 15.24 -6.87 -5.72
CA VAL A 213 13.88 -7.17 -6.21
C VAL A 213 13.92 -8.30 -7.23
N LEU A 214 13.23 -9.40 -6.93
CA LEU A 214 13.15 -10.60 -7.79
C LEU A 214 11.85 -10.68 -8.61
N GLY A 215 10.96 -9.72 -8.37
CA GLY A 215 9.70 -9.48 -9.09
C GLY A 215 8.48 -9.43 -8.19
N SER A 216 7.36 -9.00 -8.76
CA SER A 216 6.07 -8.85 -8.08
C SER A 216 4.99 -9.77 -8.64
N ILE A 217 4.00 -10.04 -7.80
CA ILE A 217 2.76 -10.75 -8.10
C ILE A 217 1.55 -9.84 -7.88
N ILE A 218 0.46 -10.17 -8.57
CA ILE A 218 -0.90 -9.82 -8.15
C ILE A 218 -1.55 -11.10 -7.59
N GLY A 219 -2.31 -10.96 -6.52
CA GLY A 219 -3.15 -12.03 -5.99
C GLY A 219 -4.55 -11.54 -5.66
N ARG A 220 -5.41 -12.49 -5.30
CA ARG A 220 -6.77 -12.20 -4.85
C ARG A 220 -7.14 -13.07 -3.66
N ILE A 221 -7.69 -12.46 -2.64
CA ILE A 221 -8.28 -13.09 -1.46
C ILE A 221 -9.80 -12.92 -1.53
N ASP A 222 -10.52 -14.00 -1.26
CA ASP A 222 -11.96 -13.96 -1.02
C ASP A 222 -12.25 -13.36 0.36
N LEU A 223 -13.07 -12.31 0.43
CA LEU A 223 -13.27 -11.56 1.68
C LEU A 223 -13.99 -12.37 2.76
N GLU A 224 -14.89 -13.26 2.36
CA GLU A 224 -15.69 -14.05 3.30
C GLU A 224 -14.88 -15.22 3.89
N SER A 225 -14.22 -16.00 3.02
CA SER A 225 -13.43 -17.16 3.46
C SER A 225 -12.01 -16.82 3.88
N MET A 226 -11.53 -15.62 3.57
CA MET A 226 -10.13 -15.17 3.76
C MET A 226 -9.12 -16.15 3.14
N LYS A 227 -9.48 -16.78 2.02
CA LYS A 227 -8.63 -17.69 1.26
C LYS A 227 -8.13 -17.03 -0.01
N ILE A 228 -6.89 -17.35 -0.38
CA ILE A 228 -6.32 -16.94 -1.67
C ILE A 228 -7.03 -17.69 -2.79
N ASP A 229 -7.69 -16.96 -3.69
CA ASP A 229 -8.28 -17.48 -4.93
C ASP A 229 -7.18 -17.81 -5.96
N PHE A 230 -6.25 -16.88 -6.17
CA PHE A 230 -5.13 -17.05 -7.08
C PHE A 230 -3.97 -16.11 -6.76
N THR A 231 -2.80 -16.44 -7.30
CA THR A 231 -1.65 -15.53 -7.42
C THR A 231 -1.06 -15.64 -8.82
N LYS A 232 -0.48 -14.55 -9.32
CA LYS A 232 0.12 -14.48 -10.65
C LYS A 232 1.30 -13.54 -10.65
N LYS A 233 2.46 -14.01 -11.11
CA LYS A 233 3.63 -13.16 -11.37
C LYS A 233 3.32 -12.19 -12.51
N ILE A 234 3.50 -10.89 -12.24
CA ILE A 234 3.21 -9.79 -13.18
C ILE A 234 4.49 -9.10 -13.68
N SER A 235 5.56 -9.10 -12.89
CA SER A 235 6.85 -8.54 -13.30
C SER A 235 8.02 -9.37 -12.77
N PRO A 236 9.12 -9.53 -13.52
CA PRO A 236 10.36 -10.11 -13.03
C PRO A 236 11.31 -9.12 -12.33
N THR A 237 11.06 -7.81 -12.39
CA THR A 237 12.05 -6.78 -12.02
C THR A 237 11.48 -5.61 -11.24
N ASN A 238 10.20 -5.27 -11.41
CA ASN A 238 9.61 -4.11 -10.74
C ASN A 238 9.18 -4.49 -9.31
N LYS A 239 9.28 -3.53 -8.39
CA LYS A 239 8.70 -3.54 -7.04
C LYS A 239 7.47 -2.65 -7.06
N PHE A 240 6.29 -3.26 -7.07
CA PHE A 240 5.03 -2.51 -7.08
C PHE A 240 4.50 -2.33 -5.65
N GLU A 241 4.25 -1.08 -5.25
CA GLU A 241 3.87 -0.69 -3.88
C GLU A 241 2.65 0.23 -3.85
N GLY A 242 1.90 0.28 -4.95
CA GLY A 242 0.62 0.97 -4.99
C GLY A 242 -0.32 0.27 -5.95
N LEU A 243 -1.59 0.16 -5.57
CA LEU A 243 -2.62 -0.53 -6.31
C LEU A 243 -3.95 0.21 -6.19
N THR A 244 -4.48 0.69 -7.31
CA THR A 244 -5.83 1.27 -7.35
C THR A 244 -6.63 0.76 -8.53
N VAL A 245 -7.95 0.80 -8.46
CA VAL A 245 -8.82 0.50 -9.60
C VAL A 245 -8.82 1.67 -10.56
N PHE A 246 -8.46 1.41 -11.81
CA PHE A 246 -8.58 2.37 -12.90
C PHE A 246 -9.95 2.29 -13.57
N SER A 247 -10.38 1.07 -13.87
CA SER A 247 -11.67 0.80 -14.48
C SER A 247 -12.07 -0.67 -14.24
N LYS A 248 -13.36 -0.97 -14.38
CA LYS A 248 -13.88 -2.33 -14.27
C LYS A 248 -15.09 -2.51 -15.16
N ASN A 249 -15.16 -3.66 -15.82
CA ASN A 249 -16.35 -4.16 -16.49
C ASN A 249 -16.57 -5.65 -16.13
N GLU A 250 -17.53 -6.32 -16.78
CA GLU A 250 -17.87 -7.72 -16.49
C GLU A 250 -16.75 -8.72 -16.84
N ASP A 251 -15.87 -8.35 -17.78
CA ASP A 251 -14.82 -9.21 -18.33
C ASP A 251 -13.46 -8.97 -17.69
N GLN A 252 -13.20 -7.74 -17.22
CA GLN A 252 -11.87 -7.29 -16.86
C GLN A 252 -11.90 -6.23 -15.76
N VAL A 253 -10.89 -6.29 -14.88
CA VAL A 253 -10.55 -5.19 -13.97
C VAL A 253 -9.21 -4.62 -14.42
N GLN A 254 -9.13 -3.30 -14.51
CA GLN A 254 -7.90 -2.57 -14.80
C GLN A 254 -7.47 -1.83 -13.55
N PHE A 255 -6.18 -1.94 -13.23
CA PHE A 255 -5.56 -1.29 -12.09
C PHE A 255 -4.46 -0.34 -12.55
N LEU A 256 -4.20 0.72 -11.77
CA LEU A 256 -2.93 1.45 -11.83
C LEU A 256 -2.01 0.97 -10.72
N LEU A 257 -0.73 0.84 -11.05
CA LEU A 257 0.34 0.44 -10.14
C LEU A 257 1.44 1.51 -10.10
N CYS A 258 2.01 1.81 -8.94
CA CYS A 258 3.24 2.59 -8.84
C CYS A 258 4.42 1.67 -8.54
N GLU A 259 5.54 1.96 -9.18
CA GLU A 259 6.82 1.29 -8.93
C GLU A 259 7.65 2.12 -7.96
N ASP A 260 8.14 1.48 -6.91
CA ASP A 260 9.27 1.98 -6.14
C ASP A 260 10.58 1.48 -6.78
N LYS A 261 11.47 2.42 -7.08
CA LYS A 261 12.77 2.14 -7.69
C LYS A 261 13.91 2.15 -6.66
N ASP A 262 13.61 2.38 -5.38
CA ASP A 262 14.60 2.54 -4.30
C ASP A 262 15.68 3.59 -4.67
N THR A 263 15.27 4.71 -5.30
CA THR A 263 16.19 5.81 -5.68
C THR A 263 15.69 7.17 -5.22
N ASP A 264 16.62 8.09 -4.96
CA ASP A 264 16.32 9.50 -4.64
C ASP A 264 15.84 10.32 -5.86
N THR A 265 15.73 9.69 -7.04
CA THR A 265 15.25 10.37 -8.25
C THR A 265 13.77 10.69 -8.06
N LEU A 266 13.42 11.97 -8.20
CA LEU A 266 12.03 12.43 -8.13
C LEU A 266 11.29 12.11 -9.44
N GLU A 267 11.13 10.83 -9.73
CA GLU A 267 10.36 10.31 -10.84
C GLU A 267 9.60 9.05 -10.40
N SER A 268 8.29 9.02 -10.63
CA SER A 268 7.45 7.86 -10.36
C SER A 268 6.84 7.33 -11.65
N THR A 269 6.97 6.03 -11.86
CA THR A 269 6.42 5.35 -13.05
C THR A 269 5.12 4.66 -12.67
N ILE A 270 4.05 4.98 -13.40
CA ILE A 270 2.74 4.36 -13.24
C ILE A 270 2.53 3.36 -14.37
N TYR A 271 2.10 2.16 -14.01
CA TYR A 271 1.75 1.09 -14.93
C TYR A 271 0.26 0.83 -14.88
N LYS A 272 -0.31 0.34 -15.98
CA LYS A 272 -1.67 -0.17 -16.03
C LYS A 272 -1.64 -1.68 -16.15
N LEU A 273 -2.27 -2.36 -15.20
CA LEU A 273 -2.45 -3.80 -15.17
C LEU A 273 -3.89 -4.13 -15.56
N SER A 274 -4.10 -4.79 -16.69
CA SER A 274 -5.41 -5.29 -17.09
C SER A 274 -5.49 -6.77 -16.77
N LEU A 275 -6.47 -7.18 -15.96
CA LEU A 275 -6.63 -8.56 -15.49
C LEU A 275 -8.01 -9.12 -15.87
N ASP A 276 -8.00 -10.22 -16.61
CA ASP A 276 -9.23 -10.87 -17.04
C ASP A 276 -9.93 -11.56 -15.85
N LEU A 277 -11.25 -11.35 -15.77
CA LEU A 277 -12.10 -11.94 -14.74
C LEU A 277 -12.50 -13.39 -15.07
N ARG A 278 -12.56 -13.73 -16.36
CA ARG A 278 -12.93 -15.03 -16.93
C ARG A 278 -11.72 -15.94 -17.18
#